data_AF-A0A2M7Z2J9-F1
#
_entry.id   AF-A0A2M7Z2J9-F1
#
_cell.length_a   1.000
_cell.length_b   1.000
_cell.length_c   1.000
_cell.angle_alpha   90.00
_cell.angle_beta   90.00
_cell.angle_gamma   90.00
#
_symmetry.space_group_name_H-M   'P 1'
#
loop_
_entity.id
_entity.type
_entity.pdbx_description
1 polymer ?
#
loop_
_entity_poly.entity_id
_entity_poly.type
_entity_poly.pdbx_seq_one_letter_code
_entity_poly.pdbx_strand_id
1 'polypeptide(L)'
;MFQIDMEIMNLVAVFRSTGITKAFIFLTYLGNWQVIVGLSVVAIIILALLKKTREIIFFTAALISGEVIKELLKFLIHRPRPDIRFSLIPENGYAFPSGHAVISMIFYGMVGYFIYKLCRKTWQKIILSITIVTLIFLIGLSRVYLGIHWAFDVFAGWLIGSAILAFFIVKLKNING
;
A
#
# COMPACT_ATOMS: atom_id res chain seq x y z
N MET A 1 23.46 -1.25 0.14
CA MET A 1 22.04 -0.82 0.12
C MET A 1 21.87 0.51 -0.60
N PHE A 2 22.52 1.59 -0.14
CA PHE A 2 22.38 2.92 -0.74
C PHE A 2 22.81 3.01 -2.23
N GLN A 3 23.89 2.32 -2.61
CA GLN A 3 24.35 2.27 -4.01
C GLN A 3 23.30 1.65 -4.95
N ILE A 4 22.71 0.52 -4.56
CA ILE A 4 21.66 -0.16 -5.34
C ILE A 4 20.42 0.73 -5.45
N ASP A 5 20.01 1.38 -4.36
CA ASP A 5 18.89 2.33 -4.38
C ASP A 5 19.13 3.49 -5.35
N MET A 6 20.35 4.02 -5.39
CA MET A 6 20.76 5.06 -6.34
C MET A 6 20.77 4.56 -7.78
N GLU A 7 21.30 3.37 -8.05
CA GLU A 7 21.29 2.74 -9.38
C GLU A 7 19.87 2.54 -9.90
N ILE A 8 18.97 2.02 -9.05
CA ILE A 8 17.54 1.87 -9.39
C ILE A 8 16.91 3.25 -9.66
N MET A 9 17.17 4.24 -8.81
CA MET A 9 16.62 5.59 -8.99
C MET A 9 17.07 6.23 -10.31
N ASN A 10 18.36 6.11 -10.64
CA ASN A 10 18.92 6.61 -11.90
C ASN A 10 18.31 5.88 -13.11
N LEU A 11 18.21 4.55 -13.05
CA LEU A 11 17.59 3.75 -14.11
C LEU A 11 16.14 4.17 -14.34
N VAL A 12 15.36 4.30 -13.27
CA VAL A 12 13.96 4.73 -13.33
C VAL A 12 13.82 6.13 -13.93
N ALA A 13 14.75 7.03 -13.63
CA ALA A 13 14.75 8.39 -14.18
C ALA A 13 14.88 8.41 -15.72
N VAL A 14 15.59 7.45 -16.32
CA VAL A 14 15.75 7.33 -17.79
C VAL A 14 14.42 7.02 -18.49
N PHE A 15 13.51 6.29 -17.84
CA PHE A 15 12.21 5.92 -18.42
C PHE A 15 11.12 6.99 -18.21
N ARG A 16 11.48 8.19 -17.74
CA ARG A 16 10.52 9.26 -17.49
C ARG A 16 10.05 9.92 -18.78
N SER A 17 8.73 10.02 -18.95
CA SER A 17 8.10 10.74 -20.05
C SER A 17 6.79 11.36 -19.56
N THR A 18 6.31 12.42 -20.22
CA THR A 18 5.10 13.13 -19.79
C THR A 18 3.89 12.21 -19.65
N GLY A 19 3.71 11.25 -20.56
CA GLY A 19 2.60 10.30 -20.52
C GLY A 19 2.72 9.31 -19.36
N ILE A 20 3.89 8.70 -19.19
CA ILE A 20 4.15 7.71 -18.14
C ILE A 20 4.08 8.38 -16.76
N THR A 21 4.62 9.59 -16.61
CA THR A 21 4.54 10.37 -15.38
C THR A 21 3.11 10.67 -14.97
N LYS A 22 2.24 11.09 -15.90
CA LYS A 22 0.81 11.29 -15.58
C LYS A 22 0.14 10.01 -15.09
N ALA A 23 0.46 8.87 -15.69
CA ALA A 23 -0.05 7.57 -15.26
C ALA A 23 0.44 7.22 -13.83
N PHE A 24 1.72 7.43 -13.53
CA PHE A 24 2.24 7.17 -12.18
C PHE A 24 1.74 8.15 -11.12
N ILE A 25 1.50 9.41 -11.49
CA ILE A 25 0.80 10.37 -10.62
C ILE A 25 -0.61 9.85 -10.31
N PHE A 26 -1.36 9.39 -11.32
CA PHE A 26 -2.67 8.77 -11.08
C PHE A 26 -2.59 7.54 -10.16
N LEU A 27 -1.63 6.64 -10.41
CA LEU A 27 -1.42 5.46 -9.58
C LEU A 27 -1.07 5.82 -8.13
N THR A 28 -0.24 6.86 -7.92
CA THR A 28 0.12 7.29 -6.55
C THR A 28 -1.08 7.85 -5.79
N TYR A 29 -2.03 8.52 -6.48
CA TYR A 29 -3.26 9.01 -5.85
C TYR A 29 -4.08 7.90 -5.21
N LEU A 30 -4.08 6.69 -5.76
CA LEU A 30 -4.79 5.54 -5.19
C LEU A 30 -4.22 5.13 -3.82
N GLY A 31 -2.94 5.41 -3.55
CA GLY A 31 -2.33 5.20 -2.24
C GLY A 31 -2.40 6.40 -1.29
N ASN A 32 -2.97 7.54 -1.71
CA ASN A 32 -3.06 8.72 -0.85
C ASN A 32 -4.03 8.50 0.31
N TRP A 33 -3.69 9.07 1.47
CA TRP A 33 -4.47 8.87 2.70
C TRP A 33 -5.93 9.35 2.55
N GLN A 34 -6.19 10.43 1.80
CA GLN A 34 -7.55 10.93 1.57
C GLN A 34 -8.40 9.90 0.80
N VAL A 35 -7.82 9.28 -0.23
CA VAL A 35 -8.48 8.25 -1.03
C VAL A 35 -8.70 7.01 -0.19
N ILE A 36 -7.67 6.54 0.52
CA ILE A 36 -7.78 5.37 1.40
C ILE A 36 -8.82 5.58 2.49
N VAL A 37 -8.86 6.74 3.16
CA VAL A 37 -9.85 7.06 4.19
C VAL A 37 -11.25 7.09 3.59
N GLY A 38 -11.44 7.79 2.46
CA GLY A 38 -12.74 7.84 1.78
C GLY A 38 -13.26 6.45 1.39
N LEU A 39 -12.40 5.62 0.79
CA LEU A 39 -12.75 4.25 0.43
C LEU A 39 -12.94 3.35 1.66
N SER A 40 -12.22 3.60 2.75
CA SER A 40 -12.39 2.86 4.02
C SER A 40 -13.75 3.16 4.64
N VAL A 41 -14.19 4.42 4.62
CA VAL A 41 -15.54 4.80 5.08
C VAL A 41 -16.60 4.07 4.25
N VAL A 42 -16.46 4.07 2.93
CA VAL A 42 -17.38 3.32 2.04
C VAL A 42 -17.37 1.82 2.37
N ALA A 43 -16.21 1.20 2.53
CA ALA A 43 -16.09 -0.21 2.89
C ALA A 43 -16.74 -0.52 4.24
N ILE A 44 -16.54 0.34 5.24
CA ILE A 44 -17.15 0.20 6.58
C ILE A 44 -18.67 0.32 6.50
N ILE A 45 -19.21 1.28 5.74
CA ILE A 45 -20.66 1.42 5.53
C ILE A 45 -21.22 0.16 4.88
N ILE A 46 -20.59 -0.35 3.83
CA ILE A 46 -21.03 -1.58 3.16
C ILE A 46 -21.02 -2.76 4.15
N LEU A 47 -19.94 -2.94 4.92
CA LEU A 47 -19.87 -4.00 5.92
C LEU A 47 -20.91 -3.83 7.03
N ALA A 48 -21.22 -2.60 7.44
CA ALA A 48 -22.24 -2.30 8.44
C ALA A 48 -23.64 -2.65 7.95
N LEU A 49 -23.97 -2.30 6.71
CA LEU A 49 -25.22 -2.69 6.05
C LEU A 49 -25.36 -4.22 5.93
N LEU A 50 -24.24 -4.91 5.72
CA LEU A 50 -24.16 -6.38 5.70
C LEU A 50 -24.08 -7.01 7.11
N LYS A 51 -24.16 -6.20 8.18
CA LYS A 51 -24.05 -6.62 9.59
C LYS A 51 -22.76 -7.40 9.91
N LYS A 52 -21.67 -7.04 9.25
CA LYS A 52 -20.33 -7.65 9.36
C LYS A 52 -19.46 -6.93 10.39
N THR A 53 -19.93 -6.83 11.63
CA THR A 53 -19.26 -6.06 12.70
C THR A 53 -17.83 -6.54 12.97
N ARG A 54 -17.58 -7.85 12.87
CA ARG A 54 -16.24 -8.42 13.08
C ARG A 54 -15.28 -7.96 11.98
N GLU A 55 -15.70 -8.04 10.73
CA GLU A 55 -14.92 -7.59 9.58
C GLU A 55 -14.57 -6.10 9.70
N ILE A 56 -15.51 -5.25 10.16
CA ILE A 56 -15.24 -3.83 10.43
C ILE A 56 -14.14 -3.65 11.47
N ILE A 57 -14.23 -4.35 12.60
CA ILE A 57 -13.24 -4.26 13.68
C ILE A 57 -11.85 -4.67 13.16
N PHE A 58 -11.75 -5.82 12.50
CA PHE A 58 -10.47 -6.33 12.00
C PHE A 58 -9.89 -5.48 10.87
N PHE A 59 -10.74 -4.98 9.97
CA PHE A 59 -10.34 -4.06 8.91
C PHE A 59 -9.75 -2.75 9.47
N THR A 60 -10.49 -2.13 10.41
CA THR A 60 -10.08 -0.85 11.00
C THR A 60 -8.82 -1.03 11.87
N ALA A 61 -8.76 -2.09 12.67
CA ALA A 61 -7.61 -2.40 13.50
C ALA A 61 -6.34 -2.69 12.67
N ALA A 62 -6.47 -3.34 11.52
CA ALA A 62 -5.35 -3.57 10.61
C ALA A 62 -4.79 -2.25 10.05
N LEU A 63 -5.66 -1.35 9.60
CA LEU A 63 -5.24 -0.02 9.09
C LEU A 63 -4.59 0.83 10.17
N ILE A 64 -5.19 0.89 11.37
CA ILE A 64 -4.61 1.63 12.51
C ILE A 64 -3.24 1.05 12.89
N SER A 65 -3.11 -0.28 12.94
CA SER A 65 -1.85 -0.95 13.24
C SER A 65 -0.78 -0.61 12.19
N GLY A 66 -1.16 -0.61 10.90
CA GLY A 66 -0.28 -0.18 9.81
C GLY A 66 0.20 1.26 9.98
N GLU A 67 -0.71 2.17 10.30
CA GLU A 67 -0.39 3.59 10.49
C GLU A 67 0.56 3.82 11.67
N VAL A 68 0.25 3.20 12.83
CA VAL A 68 1.07 3.31 14.05
C VAL A 68 2.47 2.74 13.83
N ILE A 69 2.58 1.53 13.25
CA ILE A 69 3.89 0.90 13.01
C ILE A 69 4.71 1.72 12.00
N LYS A 70 4.07 2.21 10.94
CA LYS A 70 4.71 3.06 9.93
C LYS A 70 5.26 4.34 10.53
N GLU A 71 4.47 5.07 11.32
CA GLU A 71 4.94 6.33 11.96
C GLU A 71 6.02 6.07 13.01
N LEU A 72 5.89 5.00 13.81
CA LEU A 72 6.92 4.60 14.76
C LEU A 72 8.26 4.32 14.06
N LEU A 73 8.25 3.57 12.96
CA LEU A 73 9.47 3.27 12.21
C LEU A 73 10.07 4.51 11.54
N LYS A 74 9.24 5.43 11.04
CA LYS A 74 9.70 6.73 10.54
C LYS A 74 10.47 7.51 11.61
N PHE A 75 9.92 7.55 12.83
CA PHE A 75 10.53 8.20 13.98
C PHE A 75 11.78 7.48 14.52
N LEU A 76 11.88 6.16 14.38
CA LEU A 76 13.06 5.43 14.88
C LEU A 76 14.23 5.47 13.90
N ILE A 77 13.95 5.39 12.60
CA ILE A 77 14.97 5.15 11.57
C ILE A 77 15.44 6.45 10.91
N HIS A 78 14.57 7.46 10.82
CA HIS A 78 14.93 8.79 10.30
C HIS A 78 15.61 8.80 8.93
N ARG A 79 15.27 7.82 8.07
CA ARG A 79 15.92 7.69 6.77
C ARG A 79 15.61 8.90 5.88
N PRO A 80 16.62 9.58 5.29
CA PRO A 80 16.39 10.67 4.35
C PRO A 80 15.78 10.16 3.04
N ARG A 81 14.94 10.99 2.42
CA ARG A 81 14.36 10.73 1.10
C ARG A 81 15.43 10.84 -0.01
N PRO A 82 15.12 10.36 -1.23
CA PRO A 82 15.91 10.70 -2.40
C PRO A 82 16.09 12.21 -2.54
N ASP A 83 17.21 12.60 -3.14
CA ASP A 83 17.54 14.00 -3.43
C ASP A 83 16.39 14.67 -4.21
N ILE A 84 16.09 15.93 -3.86
CA ILE A 84 15.02 16.72 -4.46
C ILE A 84 15.10 16.77 -5.99
N ARG A 85 16.30 16.65 -6.57
CA ARG A 85 16.51 16.58 -8.02
C ARG A 85 15.78 15.41 -8.70
N PHE A 86 15.51 14.33 -7.98
CA PHE A 86 14.74 13.20 -8.48
C PHE A 86 13.23 13.36 -8.30
N SER A 87 12.80 14.26 -7.41
CA SER A 87 11.41 14.36 -6.98
C SER A 87 10.55 15.03 -8.05
N LEU A 88 9.47 14.35 -8.44
CA LEU A 88 8.48 14.87 -9.39
C LEU A 88 7.25 15.48 -8.71
N ILE A 89 7.06 15.24 -7.42
CA ILE A 89 5.96 15.79 -6.61
C ILE A 89 6.47 16.13 -5.20
N PRO A 90 5.88 17.15 -4.54
CA PRO A 90 6.28 17.49 -3.18
C PRO A 90 5.87 16.38 -2.20
N GLU A 91 6.76 16.04 -1.27
CA GLU A 91 6.53 15.03 -0.25
C GLU A 91 7.47 15.27 0.93
N ASN A 92 6.92 15.28 2.16
CA ASN A 92 7.65 15.66 3.36
C ASN A 92 7.91 14.47 4.30
N GLY A 93 8.73 14.70 5.33
CA GLY A 93 9.04 13.72 6.38
C GLY A 93 10.00 12.60 5.92
N TYR A 94 10.20 11.61 6.79
CA TYR A 94 11.16 10.52 6.57
C TYR A 94 10.71 9.51 5.51
N ALA A 95 11.68 8.91 4.82
CA ALA A 95 11.46 8.02 3.68
C ALA A 95 11.02 6.60 4.09
N PHE A 96 11.58 6.08 5.18
CA PHE A 96 11.40 4.70 5.58
C PHE A 96 10.35 4.53 6.69
N PRO A 97 9.43 3.55 6.57
CA PRO A 97 9.05 2.83 5.36
C PRO A 97 8.13 3.67 4.47
N SER A 98 7.90 3.23 3.23
CA SER A 98 6.93 3.87 2.34
C SER A 98 5.50 3.69 2.87
N GLY A 99 4.85 4.80 3.21
CA GLY A 99 3.47 4.79 3.74
C GLY A 99 2.45 4.28 2.72
N HIS A 100 2.55 4.72 1.47
CA HIS A 100 1.72 4.21 0.37
C HIS A 100 1.87 2.69 0.23
N ALA A 101 3.08 2.15 0.36
CA ALA A 101 3.30 0.70 0.25
C ALA A 101 2.68 -0.08 1.42
N VAL A 102 2.89 0.37 2.67
CA VAL A 102 2.31 -0.28 3.87
C VAL A 102 0.78 -0.25 3.81
N ILE A 103 0.20 0.93 3.65
CA ILE A 103 -1.24 1.13 3.78
C ILE A 103 -2.00 0.57 2.58
N SER A 104 -1.49 0.69 1.34
CA SER A 104 -2.12 0.07 0.18
C SER A 104 -2.14 -1.46 0.27
N MET A 105 -1.06 -2.08 0.77
CA MET A 105 -1.00 -3.52 1.00
C MET A 105 -2.10 -3.97 1.97
N ILE A 106 -2.26 -3.27 3.10
CA ILE A 106 -3.28 -3.60 4.10
C ILE A 106 -4.69 -3.33 3.56
N PHE A 107 -4.93 -2.13 3.03
CA PHE A 107 -6.26 -1.71 2.56
C PHE A 107 -6.76 -2.59 1.41
N TYR A 108 -6.03 -2.61 0.28
CA TYR A 108 -6.46 -3.37 -0.90
C TYR A 108 -6.37 -4.87 -0.65
N GLY A 109 -5.44 -5.34 0.19
CA GLY A 109 -5.38 -6.73 0.61
C GLY A 109 -6.62 -7.16 1.40
N MET A 110 -7.08 -6.36 2.38
CA MET A 110 -8.30 -6.66 3.14
C MET A 110 -9.56 -6.59 2.28
N VAL A 111 -9.70 -5.57 1.44
CA VAL A 111 -10.81 -5.47 0.48
C VAL A 111 -10.80 -6.67 -0.48
N GLY A 112 -9.62 -7.00 -1.02
CA GLY A 112 -9.41 -8.17 -1.86
C GLY A 112 -9.82 -9.47 -1.15
N TYR A 113 -9.46 -9.63 0.12
CA TYR A 113 -9.86 -10.79 0.93
C TYR A 113 -11.39 -10.88 1.12
N PHE A 114 -12.06 -9.77 1.37
CA PHE A 114 -13.52 -9.75 1.50
C PHE A 114 -14.21 -10.12 0.18
N ILE A 115 -13.75 -9.58 -0.94
CA ILE A 115 -14.27 -9.93 -2.27
C ILE A 115 -13.95 -11.38 -2.62
N TYR A 116 -12.75 -11.87 -2.27
CA TYR A 116 -12.31 -13.25 -2.52
C TYR A 116 -13.26 -14.28 -1.88
N LYS A 117 -13.81 -13.97 -0.70
CA LYS A 117 -14.82 -14.82 -0.03
C LYS A 117 -16.14 -14.91 -0.79
N LEU A 118 -16.46 -13.94 -1.64
CA LEU A 118 -17.67 -13.92 -2.47
C LEU A 118 -17.45 -14.66 -3.81
N CYS A 119 -16.19 -14.84 -4.24
CA CYS A 119 -15.86 -15.54 -5.48
C CYS A 119 -16.18 -17.05 -5.37
N ARG A 120 -16.98 -17.55 -6.32
CA ARG A 120 -17.38 -18.97 -6.36
C ARG A 120 -16.47 -19.82 -7.24
N LYS A 121 -15.87 -19.22 -8.28
CA LYS A 121 -15.06 -19.93 -9.27
C LYS A 121 -13.57 -19.64 -9.10
N THR A 122 -12.72 -20.62 -9.39
CA THR A 122 -11.25 -20.49 -9.27
C THR A 122 -10.70 -19.37 -10.16
N TRP A 123 -11.20 -19.23 -11.39
CA TRP A 123 -10.75 -18.16 -12.29
C TRP A 123 -11.04 -16.76 -11.73
N GLN A 124 -12.18 -16.55 -11.05
CA GLN A 124 -12.50 -15.27 -10.40
C GLN A 124 -11.49 -14.92 -9.32
N LYS A 125 -11.13 -15.93 -8.51
CA LYS A 125 -10.13 -15.81 -7.43
C LYS A 125 -8.75 -15.46 -7.99
N ILE A 126 -8.36 -16.10 -9.10
CA ILE A 126 -7.08 -15.83 -9.77
C ILE A 126 -7.05 -14.40 -10.32
N ILE A 127 -8.06 -14.00 -11.10
CA ILE A 127 -8.14 -12.66 -11.68
C ILE A 127 -8.09 -11.60 -10.58
N LEU A 128 -8.93 -11.74 -9.54
CA LEU A 128 -8.94 -10.81 -8.41
C LEU A 128 -7.56 -10.70 -7.74
N SER A 129 -6.91 -11.83 -7.48
CA SER A 129 -5.59 -11.85 -6.82
C SER A 129 -4.55 -11.14 -7.68
N ILE A 130 -4.52 -11.40 -8.99
CA ILE A 130 -3.61 -10.73 -9.93
C ILE A 130 -3.89 -9.23 -9.95
N THR A 131 -5.15 -8.81 -10.02
CA THR A 131 -5.53 -7.40 -10.03
C THR A 131 -5.09 -6.68 -8.76
N ILE A 132 -5.35 -7.24 -7.58
CA ILE A 132 -4.97 -6.63 -6.29
C ILE A 132 -3.45 -6.54 -6.15
N VAL A 133 -2.73 -7.62 -6.47
CA VAL A 133 -1.25 -7.64 -6.39
C VAL A 133 -0.66 -6.62 -7.36
N THR A 134 -1.17 -6.56 -8.60
CA THR A 134 -0.70 -5.60 -9.61
C THR A 134 -0.96 -4.18 -9.16
N LEU A 135 -2.14 -3.88 -8.60
CA LEU A 135 -2.47 -2.55 -8.09
C LEU A 135 -1.51 -2.12 -6.98
N ILE A 136 -1.30 -2.96 -5.95
CA ILE A 136 -0.40 -2.67 -4.83
C ILE A 136 1.04 -2.48 -5.32
N PHE A 137 1.48 -3.32 -6.25
CA PHE A 137 2.79 -3.22 -6.87
C PHE A 137 2.94 -1.88 -7.62
N LEU A 138 1.97 -1.50 -8.44
CA LEU A 138 2.01 -0.25 -9.20
C LEU A 138 1.95 1.00 -8.30
N ILE A 139 1.19 0.96 -7.20
CA ILE A 139 1.19 2.02 -6.19
C ILE A 139 2.58 2.17 -5.57
N GLY A 140 3.21 1.07 -5.15
CA GLY A 140 4.57 1.11 -4.61
C GLY A 140 5.60 1.59 -5.64
N LEU A 141 5.53 1.06 -6.86
CA LEU A 141 6.42 1.44 -7.96
C LEU A 141 6.28 2.94 -8.29
N SER A 142 5.08 3.51 -8.18
CA SER A 142 4.87 4.96 -8.36
C SER A 142 5.73 5.81 -7.44
N ARG A 143 6.03 5.33 -6.22
CA ARG A 143 6.81 6.08 -5.24
C ARG A 143 8.29 6.15 -5.60
N VAL A 144 8.82 5.08 -6.17
CA VAL A 144 10.18 5.05 -6.73
C VAL A 144 10.20 5.87 -8.02
N TYR A 145 9.22 5.68 -8.90
CA TYR A 145 9.09 6.41 -10.16
C TYR A 145 9.07 7.92 -9.97
N LEU A 146 8.28 8.41 -9.01
CA LEU A 146 8.16 9.83 -8.69
C LEU A 146 9.36 10.38 -7.90
N GLY A 147 10.33 9.53 -7.54
CA GLY A 147 11.58 9.94 -6.90
C GLY A 147 11.44 10.38 -5.45
N ILE A 148 10.40 9.92 -4.76
CA ILE A 148 10.07 10.34 -3.39
C ILE A 148 10.34 9.26 -2.35
N HIS A 149 10.60 8.01 -2.78
CA HIS A 149 11.02 6.90 -1.93
C HIS A 149 12.11 6.09 -2.62
N TRP A 150 13.00 5.52 -1.82
CA TRP A 150 13.95 4.51 -2.28
C TRP A 150 13.23 3.17 -2.54
N ALA A 151 13.81 2.32 -3.38
CA ALA A 151 13.22 1.03 -3.70
C ALA A 151 13.08 0.15 -2.46
N PHE A 152 14.08 0.16 -1.58
CA PHE A 152 14.01 -0.57 -0.32
C PHE A 152 12.99 -0.02 0.69
N ASP A 153 12.62 1.27 0.62
CA ASP A 153 11.54 1.81 1.47
C ASP A 153 10.19 1.20 1.08
N VAL A 154 9.97 1.02 -0.22
CA VAL A 154 8.77 0.41 -0.79
C VAL A 154 8.73 -1.09 -0.50
N PHE A 155 9.85 -1.78 -0.72
CA PHE A 155 9.96 -3.20 -0.43
C PHE A 155 9.70 -3.51 1.05
N ALA A 156 10.32 -2.77 1.97
CA ALA A 156 10.05 -2.90 3.39
C ALA A 156 8.59 -2.59 3.74
N GLY A 157 8.01 -1.57 3.09
CA GLY A 157 6.60 -1.24 3.26
C GLY A 157 5.66 -2.39 2.87
N TRP A 158 5.93 -3.07 1.75
CA TRP A 158 5.19 -4.25 1.35
C TRP A 158 5.34 -5.40 2.35
N LEU A 159 6.54 -5.65 2.87
CA LEU A 159 6.76 -6.72 3.86
C LEU A 159 6.00 -6.44 5.17
N ILE A 160 6.11 -5.22 5.69
CA ILE A 160 5.41 -4.78 6.91
C ILE A 160 3.89 -4.90 6.70
N GLY A 161 3.37 -4.34 5.61
CA GLY A 161 1.95 -4.41 5.28
C GLY A 161 1.45 -5.85 5.12
N SER A 162 2.25 -6.72 4.48
CA SER A 162 1.90 -8.14 4.30
C SER A 162 1.83 -8.89 5.63
N ALA A 163 2.77 -8.64 6.53
CA ALA A 163 2.80 -9.28 7.86
C ALA A 163 1.56 -8.88 8.68
N ILE A 164 1.21 -7.60 8.69
CA ILE A 164 0.02 -7.07 9.37
C ILE A 164 -1.25 -7.68 8.74
N LEU A 165 -1.35 -7.63 7.40
CA LEU A 165 -2.48 -8.18 6.66
C LEU A 165 -2.69 -9.67 6.98
N ALA A 166 -1.62 -10.47 6.91
CA ALA A 166 -1.66 -11.90 7.20
C ALA A 166 -2.12 -12.17 8.64
N PHE A 167 -1.58 -11.43 9.62
CA PHE A 167 -1.98 -11.55 11.02
C PHE A 167 -3.48 -11.32 11.20
N PHE A 168 -4.01 -10.21 10.69
CA PHE A 168 -5.44 -9.88 10.85
C PHE A 168 -6.36 -10.83 10.08
N ILE A 169 -5.98 -11.27 8.88
CA ILE A 169 -6.74 -12.27 8.11
C ILE A 169 -6.81 -13.60 8.86
N VAL A 170 -5.67 -14.09 9.38
CA VAL A 170 -5.61 -15.36 10.12
C VAL A 170 -6.46 -15.27 11.38
N LYS A 171 -6.34 -14.20 12.16
CA LYS A 171 -7.15 -14.01 13.37
C LYS A 171 -8.64 -13.90 13.06
N LEU A 172 -9.02 -13.16 12.02
CA LEU A 172 -10.41 -13.05 11.58
C LEU A 172 -10.96 -14.41 11.11
N LYS A 173 -10.14 -15.25 10.47
CA LYS A 173 -10.55 -16.61 10.06
C LYS A 173 -10.77 -17.51 11.26
N ASN A 174 -9.86 -17.50 12.23
CA ASN A 174 -9.94 -18.38 13.41
C ASN A 174 -11.12 -18.06 14.34
N ILE A 175 -11.68 -16.85 14.29
CA ILE A 175 -12.86 -16.47 15.08
C ILE A 175 -14.19 -16.80 14.37
N ASN A 176 -14.12 -17.02 13.05
CA ASN A 176 -15.28 -17.29 12.21
C ASN A 176 -15.42 -18.77 11.80
N GLY A 177 -14.42 -19.60 12.09
CA GLY A 177 -14.48 -21.06 11.99
C GLY A 177 -14.79 -21.66 13.34
#